data_AF-A0A7Y6DNX7-F1
#
_entry.id   AF-A0A7Y6DNX7-F1
#
_cell.length_a   1.000
_cell.length_b   1.000
_cell.length_c   1.000
_cell.angle_alpha   90.00
_cell.angle_beta   90.00
_cell.angle_gamma   90.00
#
_symmetry.space_group_name_H-M   'P 1'
#
loop_
_entity.id
_entity.type
_entity.pdbx_description
1 polymer ?
#
loop_
_entity_poly.entity_id
_entity_poly.type
_entity_poly.pdbx_seq_one_letter_code
_entity_poly.pdbx_strand_id
1 'polypeptide(L)'
;MADMSAIQEKLRALLDEERGLRELLEREPAWYSLLLRQLELAVGDQPIIYLGAAAASAPSSVTLRIGIFTDHTVVAAEVVDDNTPGAQVVTRVESRSGLLRFELSGGTESDNATPSSWAGGFRIRAFYQSGLVVTVPANIVDTEAKRVSVQAVLDGIRGDLEAGREYRGQAVEEPS
;
A
#
# COMPACT_ATOMS: atom_id res chain seq x y z
N MET A 1 -11.47 -17.76 9.49
CA MET A 1 -11.20 -17.76 8.03
C MET A 1 -12.13 -16.76 7.42
N ALA A 2 -11.61 -15.68 6.84
CA ALA A 2 -12.44 -14.78 6.05
C ALA A 2 -12.86 -15.51 4.77
N ASP A 3 -14.08 -15.26 4.29
CA ASP A 3 -14.53 -15.76 3.00
C ASP A 3 -13.71 -15.07 1.90
N MET A 4 -13.01 -15.84 1.07
CA MET A 4 -12.20 -15.32 -0.04
C MET A 4 -13.03 -14.43 -0.97
N SER A 5 -14.32 -14.73 -1.16
CA SER A 5 -15.22 -13.89 -1.95
C SER A 5 -15.43 -12.52 -1.30
N ALA A 6 -15.63 -12.47 0.02
CA ALA A 6 -15.78 -11.24 0.78
C ALA A 6 -14.49 -10.39 0.78
N ILE A 7 -13.31 -11.02 0.82
CA ILE A 7 -12.02 -10.31 0.70
C ILE A 7 -11.85 -9.71 -0.70
N GLN A 8 -12.22 -10.44 -1.75
CA GLN A 8 -12.16 -9.94 -3.13
C GLN A 8 -13.17 -8.81 -3.36
N GLU A 9 -14.38 -8.90 -2.82
CA GLU A 9 -15.37 -7.82 -2.85
C GLU A 9 -14.86 -6.59 -2.10
N LYS A 10 -14.28 -6.78 -0.91
CA LYS A 10 -13.66 -5.69 -0.14
C LYS A 10 -12.51 -5.04 -0.91
N LEU A 11 -11.65 -5.82 -1.56
CA LEU A 11 -10.56 -5.31 -2.40
C LEU A 11 -11.10 -4.39 -3.51
N ARG A 12 -12.12 -4.84 -4.23
CA ARG A 12 -12.74 -4.06 -5.32
C ARG A 12 -13.39 -2.79 -4.79
N ALA A 13 -14.13 -2.87 -3.69
CA ALA A 13 -14.73 -1.71 -3.05
C ALA A 13 -13.68 -0.68 -2.62
N LEU A 14 -12.57 -1.13 -2.01
CA LEU A 14 -11.47 -0.25 -1.63
C LEU A 14 -10.81 0.41 -2.84
N LEU A 15 -10.57 -0.33 -3.93
CA LEU A 15 -10.05 0.24 -5.17
C LEU A 15 -11.00 1.30 -5.74
N ASP A 16 -12.32 1.05 -5.74
CA ASP A 16 -13.33 1.99 -6.25
C ASP A 16 -13.43 3.29 -5.43
N GLU A 17 -12.99 3.27 -4.18
CA GLU A 17 -12.92 4.43 -3.27
C GLU A 17 -11.63 5.25 -3.45
N GLU A 18 -10.63 4.74 -4.17
CA GLU A 18 -9.35 5.43 -4.39
C GLU A 18 -9.50 6.61 -5.36
N ARG A 19 -9.11 7.79 -4.87
CA ARG A 19 -9.22 9.05 -5.62
C ARG A 19 -8.27 9.03 -6.83
N GLY A 20 -8.78 9.41 -8.01
CA GLY A 20 -8.00 9.42 -9.25
C GLY A 20 -7.94 8.06 -9.93
N LEU A 21 -8.35 6.97 -9.25
CA LEU A 21 -8.44 5.66 -9.89
C LEU A 21 -9.71 5.58 -10.73
N ARG A 22 -10.86 6.05 -10.24
CA ARG A 22 -12.12 6.03 -10.99
C ARG A 22 -12.01 6.70 -12.36
N GLU A 23 -11.49 7.93 -12.41
CA GLU A 23 -11.33 8.70 -13.66
C GLU A 23 -10.37 8.01 -14.65
N LEU A 24 -9.42 7.25 -14.12
CA LEU A 24 -8.45 6.49 -14.90
C LEU A 24 -9.08 5.19 -15.43
N LEU A 25 -9.93 4.54 -14.64
CA LEU A 25 -10.67 3.33 -15.00
C LEU A 25 -11.83 3.59 -15.97
N GLU A 26 -12.41 4.79 -15.98
CA GLU A 26 -13.43 5.21 -16.97
C GLU A 26 -12.95 5.07 -18.43
N ARG A 27 -11.63 5.03 -18.66
CA ARG A 27 -11.03 4.83 -19.98
C ARG A 27 -10.93 3.35 -20.37
N GLU A 28 -11.42 2.46 -19.52
CA GLU A 28 -11.38 1.00 -19.68
C GLU A 28 -9.99 0.48 -20.09
N PRO A 29 -8.94 0.79 -19.31
CA PRO A 29 -7.59 0.37 -19.66
C PRO A 29 -7.48 -1.17 -19.69
N ALA A 30 -6.95 -1.70 -20.79
CA ALA A 30 -6.83 -3.15 -21.01
C ALA A 30 -6.06 -3.87 -19.89
N TRP A 31 -5.12 -3.18 -19.24
CA TRP A 31 -4.30 -3.73 -18.16
C TRP A 31 -5.04 -3.88 -16.82
N TYR A 32 -6.22 -3.28 -16.64
CA TYR A 32 -6.91 -3.28 -15.35
C TYR A 32 -7.35 -4.69 -14.93
N SER A 33 -7.86 -5.48 -15.88
CA SER A 33 -8.26 -6.88 -15.61
C SER A 33 -7.07 -7.73 -15.14
N LEU A 34 -5.89 -7.52 -15.73
CA LEU A 34 -4.65 -8.19 -15.35
C LEU A 34 -4.20 -7.75 -13.94
N LEU A 35 -4.20 -6.43 -13.68
CA LEU A 35 -3.87 -5.89 -12.37
C LEU A 35 -4.77 -6.45 -11.28
N LEU A 36 -6.09 -6.37 -11.47
CA LEU A 36 -7.06 -6.86 -10.50
C LEU A 36 -6.83 -8.34 -10.20
N ARG A 37 -6.60 -9.15 -11.23
CA ARG A 37 -6.33 -10.58 -11.04
C ARG A 37 -5.04 -10.82 -10.25
N GLN A 38 -3.97 -10.07 -10.52
CA GLN A 38 -2.72 -10.19 -9.75
C GLN A 38 -2.91 -9.79 -8.29
N LEU A 39 -3.68 -8.73 -8.01
CA LEU A 39 -3.97 -8.30 -6.64
C LEU A 39 -4.82 -9.32 -5.89
N GLU A 40 -5.87 -9.88 -6.50
CA GLU A 40 -6.70 -10.93 -5.89
C GLU A 40 -5.87 -12.16 -5.52
N LEU A 41 -4.96 -12.58 -6.40
CA LEU A 41 -4.07 -13.72 -6.15
C LEU A 41 -3.02 -13.40 -5.08
N ALA A 42 -2.49 -12.18 -5.07
CA ALA A 42 -1.49 -11.75 -4.10
C ALA A 42 -2.05 -11.59 -2.69
N VAL A 43 -3.27 -11.07 -2.56
CA VAL A 43 -3.97 -10.92 -1.27
C VAL A 43 -4.47 -12.27 -0.76
N GLY A 44 -5.06 -13.09 -1.64
CA GLY A 44 -5.64 -14.37 -1.27
C GLY A 44 -6.84 -14.21 -0.33
N ASP A 45 -6.82 -14.91 0.79
CA ASP A 45 -7.85 -14.89 1.85
C ASP A 45 -7.46 -14.00 3.05
N GLN A 46 -6.35 -13.26 2.93
CA GLN A 46 -5.86 -12.44 4.03
C GLN A 46 -6.73 -11.19 4.23
N PRO A 47 -7.11 -10.87 5.49
CA PRO A 47 -7.80 -9.63 5.80
C PRO A 47 -7.01 -8.40 5.35
N ILE A 48 -7.65 -7.54 4.56
CA ILE A 48 -7.08 -6.25 4.15
C ILE A 48 -7.28 -5.25 5.29
N ILE A 49 -6.17 -4.77 5.84
CA ILE A 49 -6.13 -3.72 6.86
C ILE A 49 -6.17 -2.35 6.18
N TYR A 50 -5.43 -2.21 5.09
CA TYR A 50 -5.32 -0.95 4.36
C TYR A 50 -5.02 -1.19 2.89
N LEU A 51 -5.59 -0.33 2.05
CA LEU A 51 -5.23 -0.16 0.66
C LEU A 51 -5.01 1.33 0.42
N GLY A 52 -4.00 1.64 -0.37
CA GLY A 52 -3.80 2.99 -0.88
C GLY A 52 -3.29 2.95 -2.30
N ALA A 53 -3.79 3.84 -3.16
CA ALA A 53 -3.35 3.97 -4.52
C ALA A 53 -2.89 5.40 -4.84
N ALA A 54 -1.92 5.52 -5.74
CA ALA A 54 -1.60 6.78 -6.40
C ALA A 54 -1.52 6.57 -7.89
N ALA A 55 -2.35 7.31 -8.60
CA ALA A 55 -2.25 7.48 -10.03
C ALA A 55 -1.53 8.79 -10.36
N ALA A 56 -0.68 8.74 -11.37
CA ALA A 56 -0.10 9.89 -12.04
C ALA A 56 -0.33 9.73 -13.54
N SER A 57 -0.94 10.73 -14.15
CA SER A 57 -1.27 10.73 -15.58
C SER A 57 -0.58 11.91 -16.25
N ALA A 58 0.17 11.63 -17.31
CA ALA A 58 0.72 12.60 -18.26
C ALA A 58 0.06 12.36 -19.64
N PRO A 59 0.21 13.29 -20.62
CA PRO A 59 -0.48 13.20 -21.91
C PRO A 59 -0.29 11.86 -22.66
N SER A 60 0.83 11.17 -22.43
CA SER A 60 1.18 9.92 -23.09
C SER A 60 1.60 8.81 -22.13
N SER A 61 1.41 8.98 -20.82
CA SER A 61 1.80 7.95 -19.86
C SER A 61 0.91 7.93 -18.62
N VAL A 62 0.63 6.73 -18.11
CA VAL A 62 -0.04 6.50 -16.85
C VAL A 62 0.88 5.70 -15.94
N THR A 63 1.05 6.14 -14.70
CA THR A 63 1.67 5.35 -13.65
C THR A 63 0.66 5.18 -12.52
N LEU A 64 0.37 3.94 -12.15
CA LEU A 64 -0.45 3.61 -11.00
C LEU A 64 0.38 2.78 -10.03
N ARG A 65 0.38 3.17 -8.76
CA ARG A 65 1.02 2.43 -7.67
C ARG A 65 -0.03 2.09 -6.63
N ILE A 66 -0.04 0.84 -6.19
CA ILE A 66 -0.97 0.35 -5.17
C ILE A 66 -0.14 -0.33 -4.07
N GLY A 67 -0.44 0.00 -2.82
CA GLY A 67 0.06 -0.70 -1.65
C GLY A 67 -1.12 -1.28 -0.86
N ILE A 68 -1.04 -2.57 -0.52
CA ILE A 68 -2.04 -3.26 0.28
C ILE A 68 -1.32 -3.87 1.49
N PHE A 69 -1.80 -3.55 2.68
CA PHE A 69 -1.35 -4.15 3.93
C PHE A 69 -2.40 -5.14 4.40
N THR A 70 -1.96 -6.37 4.63
CA THR A 70 -2.77 -7.43 5.22
C THR A 70 -2.26 -7.78 6.62
N ASP A 71 -2.84 -8.78 7.27
CA ASP A 71 -2.36 -9.25 8.57
C ASP A 71 -0.90 -9.76 8.53
N HIS A 72 -0.47 -10.39 7.44
CA HIS A 72 0.85 -11.04 7.38
C HIS A 72 1.75 -10.57 6.24
N THR A 73 1.16 -10.03 5.18
CA THR A 73 1.89 -9.65 3.97
C THR A 73 1.63 -8.22 3.55
N VAL A 74 2.57 -7.67 2.79
CA VAL A 74 2.41 -6.41 2.07
C VAL A 74 2.48 -6.70 0.58
N VAL A 75 1.44 -6.27 -0.14
CA VAL A 75 1.35 -6.37 -1.59
C VAL A 75 1.61 -4.99 -2.18
N ALA A 76 2.53 -4.91 -3.13
CA ALA A 76 2.81 -3.69 -3.87
C ALA A 76 2.66 -3.95 -5.37
N ALA A 77 1.76 -3.23 -6.02
CA ALA A 77 1.60 -3.29 -7.47
C ALA A 77 1.98 -1.95 -8.12
N GLU A 78 2.61 -2.05 -9.28
CA GLU A 78 2.95 -0.91 -10.13
C GLU A 78 2.49 -1.20 -11.57
N VAL A 79 1.78 -0.23 -12.13
CA VAL A 79 1.42 -0.18 -13.53
C VAL A 79 2.14 0.99 -14.15
N VAL A 80 2.83 0.75 -15.26
CA VAL A 80 3.38 1.78 -16.14
C VAL A 80 2.84 1.54 -17.53
N ASP A 81 2.05 2.48 -18.03
CA ASP A 81 1.47 2.45 -19.37
C ASP A 81 1.94 3.70 -20.12
N ASP A 82 2.99 3.56 -20.93
CA ASP A 82 3.55 4.66 -21.72
C ASP A 82 3.12 4.62 -23.20
N ASN A 83 2.07 3.86 -23.52
CA ASN A 83 1.60 3.58 -24.88
C ASN A 83 2.61 2.84 -25.78
N THR A 84 3.61 2.14 -25.21
CA THR A 84 4.64 1.41 -25.95
C THR A 84 4.98 0.06 -25.30
N PRO A 85 5.20 -0.99 -26.11
CA PRO A 85 4.15 -1.95 -26.42
C PRO A 85 3.51 -2.57 -25.16
N GLY A 86 2.35 -2.04 -24.78
CA GLY A 86 1.52 -2.57 -23.69
C GLY A 86 1.96 -2.11 -22.30
N ALA A 87 1.00 -1.96 -21.39
CA ALA A 87 1.31 -1.56 -20.02
C ALA A 87 2.08 -2.66 -19.28
N GLN A 88 3.12 -2.25 -18.57
CA GLN A 88 3.82 -3.11 -17.64
C GLN A 88 3.05 -3.15 -16.32
N VAL A 89 2.65 -4.35 -15.89
CA VAL A 89 2.02 -4.59 -14.58
C VAL A 89 2.93 -5.49 -13.76
N VAL A 90 3.39 -5.02 -12.60
CA VAL A 90 4.24 -5.77 -11.69
C VAL A 90 3.63 -5.78 -10.31
N THR A 91 3.35 -6.97 -9.77
CA THR A 91 2.90 -7.17 -8.39
C THR A 91 3.98 -7.89 -7.60
N ARG A 92 4.29 -7.38 -6.41
CA ARG A 92 5.26 -7.93 -5.47
C ARG A 92 4.58 -8.20 -4.14
N VAL A 93 4.98 -9.27 -3.47
CA VAL A 93 4.44 -9.67 -2.17
C VAL A 93 5.59 -9.89 -1.22
N GLU A 94 5.51 -9.30 -0.03
CA GLU A 94 6.53 -9.42 1.01
C GLU A 94 5.92 -9.78 2.35
N SER A 95 6.69 -10.49 3.17
CA SER A 95 6.33 -10.68 4.58
C SER A 95 6.43 -9.35 5.32
N ARG A 96 5.46 -9.08 6.20
CA ARG A 96 5.51 -7.93 7.13
C ARG A 96 6.72 -7.97 8.05
N SER A 97 7.15 -9.16 8.46
CA SER A 97 8.35 -9.35 9.29
C SER A 97 9.66 -8.95 8.58
N GLY A 98 9.63 -8.84 7.24
CA GLY A 98 10.77 -8.39 6.44
C GLY A 98 11.03 -6.89 6.53
N LEU A 99 10.21 -6.13 7.27
CA LEU A 99 10.36 -4.69 7.40
C LEU A 99 11.68 -4.31 8.13
N LEU A 100 12.48 -3.48 7.48
CA LEU A 100 13.76 -2.99 8.02
C LEU A 100 13.59 -1.63 8.69
N ARG A 101 12.94 -0.71 8.00
CA ARG A 101 12.74 0.69 8.41
C ARG A 101 11.58 1.28 7.64
N PHE A 102 11.03 2.37 8.16
CA PHE A 102 10.14 3.23 7.39
C PHE A 102 10.59 4.68 7.50
N GLU A 103 10.24 5.47 6.49
CA GLU A 103 10.39 6.92 6.48
C GLU A 103 9.01 7.55 6.39
N LEU A 104 8.80 8.60 7.17
CA LEU A 104 7.67 9.49 7.04
C LEU A 104 8.20 10.84 6.54
N SER A 105 7.58 11.37 5.49
CA SER A 105 7.92 12.68 4.92
C SER A 105 6.66 13.42 4.52
N GLY A 106 6.71 14.75 4.50
CA GLY A 106 5.51 15.58 4.28
C GLY A 106 4.96 16.16 5.58
N GLY A 107 3.81 16.81 5.47
CA GLY A 107 3.28 17.70 6.50
C GLY A 107 3.92 19.10 6.48
N THR A 108 3.15 20.07 6.97
CA THR A 108 3.52 21.46 7.20
C THR A 108 3.40 21.75 8.70
N GLU A 109 4.06 22.80 9.22
CA GLU A 109 3.87 23.18 10.63
C GLU A 109 2.39 23.45 10.97
N SER A 110 1.61 23.94 10.00
CA SER A 110 0.16 24.13 10.11
C SER A 110 -0.62 22.83 10.35
N ASP A 111 -0.11 21.68 9.91
CA ASP A 111 -0.78 20.39 10.14
C ASP A 111 -0.74 20.00 11.63
N ASN A 112 0.26 20.48 12.39
CA ASN A 112 0.43 20.17 13.81
C ASN A 112 -0.43 21.02 14.76
N ALA A 113 -1.30 21.90 14.24
CA ALA A 113 -2.09 22.81 15.08
C ALA A 113 -3.05 22.09 16.03
N THR A 114 -3.58 20.93 15.65
CA THR A 114 -4.38 20.04 16.50
C THR A 114 -4.12 18.57 16.14
N PRO A 115 -4.28 17.62 17.09
CA PRO A 115 -4.10 16.19 16.84
C PRO A 115 -4.99 15.62 15.71
N SER A 116 -6.08 16.31 15.37
CA SER A 116 -7.04 15.95 14.33
C SER A 116 -6.86 16.72 13.01
N SER A 117 -5.94 17.69 12.91
CA SER A 117 -5.79 18.59 11.76
C SER A 117 -4.66 18.23 10.79
N TRP A 118 -4.36 16.95 10.63
CA TRP A 118 -3.40 16.48 9.62
C TRP A 118 -4.03 16.52 8.22
N ALA A 119 -4.28 17.72 7.70
CA ALA A 119 -4.84 17.96 6.37
C ALA A 119 -3.79 17.80 5.25
N GLY A 120 -2.51 17.83 5.61
CA GLY A 120 -1.38 17.70 4.70
C GLY A 120 -1.19 16.29 4.13
N GLY A 121 -0.49 16.24 3.00
CA GLY A 121 -0.06 15.00 2.39
C GLY A 121 1.17 14.44 3.10
N PHE A 122 1.10 13.19 3.55
CA PHE A 122 2.25 12.44 4.02
C PHE A 122 2.64 11.38 2.99
N ARG A 123 3.93 11.12 2.91
CA ARG A 123 4.47 10.00 2.16
C ARG A 123 5.15 9.07 3.16
N ILE A 124 4.60 7.87 3.28
CA ILE A 124 5.20 6.78 4.05
C ILE A 124 5.96 5.91 3.05
N ARG A 125 7.24 5.66 3.33
CA ARG A 125 8.05 4.69 2.59
C ARG A 125 8.47 3.57 3.54
N ALA A 126 8.01 2.36 3.29
CA ALA A 126 8.43 1.16 4.02
C ALA A 126 9.48 0.41 3.20
N PHE A 127 10.59 0.04 3.85
CA PHE A 127 11.73 -0.63 3.21
C PHE A 127 11.86 -2.06 3.76
N TYR A 128 11.79 -3.04 2.88
CA TYR A 128 11.85 -4.46 3.22
C TYR A 128 13.22 -5.07 2.90
N GLN A 129 13.54 -6.19 3.54
CA GLN A 129 14.79 -6.93 3.37
C GLN A 129 15.10 -7.32 1.93
N SER A 130 14.07 -7.61 1.13
CA SER A 130 14.22 -7.93 -0.29
C SER A 130 14.67 -6.76 -1.15
N GLY A 131 14.67 -5.54 -0.60
CA GLY A 131 14.84 -4.30 -1.35
C GLY A 131 13.52 -3.70 -1.84
N LEU A 132 12.35 -4.31 -1.57
CA LEU A 132 11.07 -3.70 -1.87
C LEU A 132 10.91 -2.39 -1.10
N VAL A 133 10.53 -1.33 -1.82
CA VAL A 133 10.13 -0.05 -1.24
C VAL A 133 8.65 0.18 -1.54
N VAL A 134 7.82 0.11 -0.51
CA VAL A 134 6.40 0.40 -0.63
C VAL A 134 6.20 1.86 -0.28
N THR A 135 5.75 2.64 -1.27
CA THR A 135 5.34 4.02 -1.03
C THR A 135 3.84 4.02 -0.83
N VAL A 136 3.39 4.34 0.39
CA VAL A 136 1.98 4.61 0.66
C VAL A 136 1.75 6.10 0.43
N PRO A 137 1.02 6.47 -0.62
CA PRO A 137 0.64 7.85 -0.87
C PRO A 137 -0.51 8.22 0.08
N ALA A 138 -0.22 8.91 1.18
CA ALA A 138 -1.27 9.60 1.94
C ALA A 138 -1.43 11.01 1.35
N ASN A 139 -1.81 11.08 0.07
CA ASN A 139 -1.72 12.32 -0.71
C ASN A 139 -2.66 13.41 -0.18
N ILE A 140 -3.81 13.04 0.42
CA ILE A 140 -4.69 13.91 1.23
C ILE A 140 -5.45 13.00 2.20
N VAL A 141 -5.30 13.23 3.51
CA VAL A 141 -6.09 12.51 4.54
C VAL A 141 -7.33 13.32 4.92
N ASP A 142 -8.18 13.55 3.92
CA ASP A 142 -9.34 14.44 4.01
C ASP A 142 -10.49 13.84 4.83
N THR A 143 -10.67 12.52 4.80
CA THR A 143 -11.76 11.83 5.50
C THR A 143 -11.30 11.16 6.80
N GLU A 144 -12.24 10.97 7.74
CA GLU A 144 -12.01 10.25 9.00
C GLU A 144 -11.62 8.79 8.76
N ALA A 145 -12.29 8.11 7.82
CA ALA A 145 -11.97 6.73 7.46
C ALA A 145 -10.52 6.58 6.97
N LYS A 146 -10.03 7.51 6.15
CA LYS A 146 -8.63 7.52 5.72
C LYS A 146 -7.67 7.80 6.87
N ARG A 147 -8.02 8.70 7.80
CA ARG A 147 -7.21 8.94 9.02
C ARG A 147 -7.08 7.69 9.87
N VAL A 148 -8.20 7.02 10.16
CA VAL A 148 -8.21 5.76 10.93
C VAL A 148 -7.36 4.70 10.23
N SER A 149 -7.48 4.59 8.90
CA SER A 149 -6.76 3.57 8.14
C SER A 149 -5.24 3.87 8.07
N VAL A 150 -4.84 5.12 7.89
CA VAL A 150 -3.41 5.53 7.96
C VAL A 150 -2.83 5.30 9.35
N GLN A 151 -3.59 5.62 10.40
CA GLN A 151 -3.16 5.36 11.77
C GLN A 151 -2.96 3.85 12.01
N ALA A 152 -3.91 3.02 11.58
CA ALA A 152 -3.80 1.56 11.66
C ALA A 152 -2.56 1.03 10.91
N VAL A 153 -2.23 1.61 9.75
CA VAL A 153 -1.00 1.29 9.01
C VAL A 153 0.24 1.68 9.80
N LEU A 154 0.29 2.90 10.33
CA LEU A 154 1.44 3.36 11.11
C LEU A 154 1.65 2.50 12.36
N ASP A 155 0.57 2.14 13.05
CA ASP A 155 0.63 1.26 14.22
C ASP A 155 1.05 -0.16 13.82
N GLY A 156 0.55 -0.67 12.69
CA GLY A 156 0.99 -1.94 12.11
C GLY A 156 2.47 -1.96 11.73
N ILE A 157 2.96 -0.92 11.06
CA ILE A 157 4.38 -0.74 10.67
C ILE A 157 5.27 -0.66 11.91
N ARG A 158 4.84 0.04 12.96
CA ARG A 158 5.57 0.10 14.24
C ARG A 158 5.66 -1.29 14.87
N GLY A 159 4.53 -2.00 14.96
CA GLY A 159 4.50 -3.37 15.47
C GLY A 159 5.39 -4.34 14.68
N ASP A 160 5.41 -4.22 13.35
CA ASP A 160 6.27 -5.04 12.48
C ASP A 160 7.77 -4.78 12.74
N LEU A 161 8.15 -3.53 13.02
CA LEU A 161 9.54 -3.18 13.36
C LEU A 161 9.95 -3.72 14.72
N GLU A 162 9.05 -3.67 15.70
CA GLU A 162 9.29 -4.21 17.04
C GLU A 162 9.46 -5.74 16.96
N ALA A 163 8.51 -6.44 16.33
CA ALA A 163 8.59 -7.88 16.12
C ALA A 163 9.84 -8.27 15.31
N GLY A 164 10.14 -7.55 14.23
CA GLY A 164 11.33 -7.79 13.42
C GLY A 164 12.64 -7.57 14.16
N ARG A 165 12.68 -6.70 15.18
CA ARG A 165 13.85 -6.55 16.08
C ARG A 165 13.99 -7.75 17.02
N GLU A 166 12.89 -8.23 17.59
CA GLU A 166 12.90 -9.40 18.48
C GLU A 166 13.41 -10.66 17.76
N TYR A 167 12.91 -10.93 16.54
CA TYR A 167 13.38 -12.05 15.72
C TYR A 167 14.87 -11.96 15.36
N ARG A 168 15.38 -10.75 15.08
CA ARG A 168 16.81 -10.54 14.81
C ARG A 168 17.69 -10.65 16.07
N GLY A 169 17.15 -10.32 17.24
CA GLY A 169 17.84 -10.46 18.52
C GLY A 169 17.99 -11.92 18.97
N GLN A 170 17.02 -12.79 18.63
CA GLN A 170 17.05 -14.21 18.97
C GLN A 170 17.99 -15.05 18.08
N ALA A 171 18.32 -14.58 16.87
CA ALA A 171 19.19 -15.32 15.95
C ALA A 171 20.69 -15.33 16.34
N VAL A 172 21.06 -14.78 17.50
CA VAL A 172 22.47 -14.63 17.95
C VAL A 172 22.86 -15.64 19.06
N GLU A 173 21.94 -16.47 19.56
CA GLU A 173 22.29 -17.56 20.48
C GLU A 173 22.57 -18.86 19.71
N GLU A 174 23.74 -18.95 19.06
CA GLU A 174 24.31 -20.25 18.70
C GLU A 174 24.86 -20.93 19.98
N PRO A 175 24.53 -22.20 20.24
CA PRO A 175 25.07 -22.93 21.38
C PRO A 175 26.56 -23.19 21.18
N SER A 176 27.30 -23.02 22.27
CA SER A 176 28.77 -23.13 22.40
C SER A 176 29.33 -24.51 22.08
#